data_AF-A0A4Q3LRW4-F1
#
_entry.id   AF-A0A4Q3LRW4-F1
#
_cell.length_a   1.000
_cell.length_b   1.000
_cell.length_c   1.000
_cell.angle_alpha   90.00
_cell.angle_beta   90.00
_cell.angle_gamma   90.00
#
_symmetry.space_group_name_H-M   'P 1'
#
loop_
_entity.id
_entity.type
_entity.pdbx_description
1 polymer ?
#
loop_
_entity_poly.entity_id
_entity_poly.type
_entity_poly.pdbx_seq_one_letter_code
_entity_poly.pdbx_strand_id
1 'polypeptide(L)' 'DKVIAAMAGQTFKAPSGIVSKMDEKNHHLHKSVFIGEIKADGQFNVVWKTPGPVKAKPWSPYIEGNDKKKDEPQAK' A
#
# COMPACT_ATOMS: atom_id res chain seq x y z
N ASP A 1 20.47 5.88 8.29
CA ASP A 1 20.32 7.28 7.88
C ASP A 1 19.17 7.91 8.68
N LYS A 2 19.30 9.15 9.15
CA LYS A 2 18.26 9.83 9.96
C LYS A 2 16.96 10.06 9.18
N VAL A 3 17.05 10.24 7.86
CA VAL A 3 15.89 10.47 6.99
C VAL A 3 15.01 9.22 6.93
N ILE A 4 15.61 8.04 6.77
CA ILE A 4 14.87 6.77 6.73
C ILE A 4 14.10 6.55 8.03
N ALA A 5 14.76 6.75 9.18
CA ALA A 5 14.13 6.63 10.48
C ALA A 5 12.97 7.64 10.67
N ALA A 6 13.14 8.87 10.17
CA ALA A 6 12.10 9.90 10.24
C ALA A 6 10.88 9.59 9.36
N MET A 7 11.04 8.84 8.27
CA MET A 7 9.96 8.48 7.34
C MET A 7 9.03 7.39 7.87
N ALA A 8 9.54 6.47 8.69
CA ALA A 8 8.78 5.33 9.23
C ALA A 8 7.51 5.79 9.96
N GLY A 9 6.36 5.22 9.61
CA GLY A 9 5.07 5.50 10.26
C GLY A 9 4.41 6.83 9.87
N GLN A 10 5.07 7.70 9.09
CA GLN A 10 4.47 8.95 8.65
C GLN A 10 3.19 8.73 7.85
N THR A 11 2.23 9.64 8.00
CA THR A 11 0.98 9.65 7.23
C THR A 11 0.87 10.91 6.37
N PHE A 12 0.25 10.76 5.20
CA PHE A 12 0.08 11.86 4.26
C PHE A 12 -1.28 11.77 3.56
N LYS A 13 -1.98 12.91 3.47
CA LYS A 13 -3.21 13.06 2.68
C LYS A 13 -2.83 13.26 1.22
N ALA A 14 -2.84 12.17 0.45
CA ALA A 14 -2.38 12.17 -0.93
C ALA A 14 -3.41 12.83 -1.88
N PRO A 15 -2.97 13.40 -3.02
CA PRO A 15 -3.87 13.98 -4.02
C PRO A 15 -4.93 13.02 -4.56
N SER A 16 -4.68 11.71 -4.49
CA SER A 16 -5.63 10.67 -4.87
C SER A 16 -6.80 10.49 -3.89
N GLY A 17 -6.94 11.37 -2.89
CA GLY A 17 -8.04 11.33 -1.91
C GLY A 17 -7.88 10.25 -0.82
N ILE A 18 -6.70 9.64 -0.71
CA ILE A 18 -6.40 8.62 0.31
C ILE A 18 -5.41 9.14 1.35
N VAL A 19 -5.47 8.56 2.54
CA VAL A 19 -4.39 8.68 3.51
C VAL A 19 -3.41 7.53 3.27
N SER A 20 -2.18 7.86 2.85
CA SER A 20 -1.09 6.89 2.75
C SER A 20 -0.28 6.90 4.03
N LYS A 21 0.24 5.74 4.43
CA LYS A 21 1.17 5.60 5.56
C LYS A 21 2.43 4.88 5.12
N MET A 22 3.60 5.36 5.52
CA MET A 22 4.86 4.61 5.39
C MET A 22 4.89 3.48 6.42
N ASP A 23 5.05 2.24 5.97
CA ASP A 23 5.25 1.10 6.87
C ASP A 23 6.52 1.30 7.69
N GLU A 24 6.46 0.94 8.96
CA GLU A 24 7.51 1.20 9.93
C GLU A 24 8.82 0.47 9.63
N LYS A 25 8.78 -0.58 8.79
CA LYS A 25 9.88 -1.54 8.68
C LYS A 25 10.28 -1.88 7.25
N ASN A 26 9.34 -1.87 6.31
CA ASN A 26 9.60 -2.39 4.96
C ASN A 26 9.59 -1.36 3.83
N HIS A 27 9.45 -0.08 4.17
CA HIS A 27 9.47 1.07 3.25
C HIS A 27 8.39 1.06 2.15
N HIS A 28 7.39 0.18 2.26
CA HIS A 28 6.22 0.20 1.38
C HIS A 28 5.12 1.04 2.04
N LEU A 29 4.14 1.46 1.23
CA LEU A 29 3.03 2.29 1.69
C LEU A 29 1.80 1.45 1.99
N HIS A 30 1.17 1.69 3.14
CA HIS A 30 -0.21 1.33 3.37
C HIS A 30 -1.08 2.25 2.52
N LYS A 31 -1.97 1.68 1.70
CA LYS A 31 -2.82 2.44 0.77
C LYS A 31 -4.22 1.86 0.72
N SER A 32 -5.22 2.73 0.59
CA SER A 32 -6.56 2.30 0.24
C SER A 32 -6.58 1.79 -1.20
N VAL A 33 -7.41 0.78 -1.46
CA VAL A 33 -7.55 0.17 -2.79
C VAL A 33 -8.99 0.37 -3.27
N PHE A 34 -9.13 0.62 -4.57
CA PHE A 34 -10.40 0.83 -5.25
C PHE A 34 -10.50 -0.16 -6.40
N ILE A 35 -11.71 -0.65 -6.64
CA ILE A 35 -12.06 -1.37 -7.87
C ILE A 35 -12.92 -0.42 -8.69
N GLY A 36 -12.46 -0.14 -9.91
CA GLY A 36 -13.11 0.76 -10.85
C GLY A 36 -13.73 -0.01 -12.02
N GLU A 37 -14.91 0.42 -12.46
CA GLU A 37 -15.53 0.00 -13.70
C GLU A 37 -15.39 1.11 -14.75
N ILE A 38 -14.99 0.74 -15.97
CA ILE A 38 -14.80 1.68 -17.09
C ILE A 38 -16.17 2.12 -17.62
N LYS A 39 -16.33 3.42 -17.86
CA LYS A 39 -17.51 4.00 -18.50
C LYS A 39 -17.27 4.26 -19.99
N ALA A 40 -18.35 4.42 -20.75
CA ALA A 40 -18.30 4.76 -22.17
C ALA A 40 -17.64 6.13 -22.47
N ASP A 41 -17.61 7.03 -21.48
CA ASP A 41 -16.96 8.35 -21.57
C ASP A 41 -15.45 8.31 -21.24
N GLY A 42 -14.88 7.12 -21.04
CA GLY A 42 -13.46 6.92 -20.72
C GLY A 42 -13.09 7.18 -19.25
N GLN A 43 -14.06 7.52 -18.39
CA GLN A 43 -13.84 7.71 -16.95
C GLN A 43 -14.16 6.42 -16.18
N PHE A 44 -13.97 6.41 -14.86
CA PHE A 44 -14.23 5.25 -13.99
C PHE A 44 -15.35 5.51 -12.99
N ASN A 45 -16.19 4.50 -12.74
CA ASN A 45 -17.01 4.40 -11.55
C ASN A 45 -16.28 3.61 -10.47
N VAL A 46 -16.27 4.07 -9.23
CA VAL A 46 -15.78 3.27 -8.10
C VAL A 46 -16.90 2.33 -7.65
N VAL A 47 -16.76 1.03 -7.94
CA VAL A 47 -17.75 0.01 -7.57
C VAL A 47 -17.47 -0.63 -6.22
N TRP A 48 -16.22 -0.56 -5.74
CA TRP A 48 -15.84 -1.02 -4.42
C TRP A 48 -14.59 -0.30 -3.91
N LYS A 49 -14.47 -0.18 -2.58
CA LYS A 49 -13.28 0.37 -1.91
C LYS A 49 -13.02 -0.35 -0.59
N THR A 50 -11.75 -0.40 -0.18
CA THR A 50 -11.38 -0.88 1.14
C THR A 50 -11.94 0.05 2.24
N PRO A 51 -12.31 -0.47 3.44
CA PRO A 51 -12.75 0.37 4.56
C PRO A 51 -11.70 1.38 5.04
N GLY A 52 -10.42 1.09 4.79
CA GLY A 52 -9.29 1.95 5.08
C GLY A 52 -8.02 1.48 4.35
N PRO A 53 -6.84 2.04 4.69
CA PRO A 53 -5.59 1.63 4.08
C PRO A 53 -5.27 0.16 4.37
N VAL A 54 -4.90 -0.58 3.31
CA VAL A 54 -4.44 -1.96 3.44
C VAL A 54 -2.99 -1.95 3.90
N LYS A 55 -2.64 -2.86 4.82
CA LYS A 55 -1.25 -3.02 5.28
C LYS A 55 -0.34 -3.36 4.11
N ALA A 56 0.83 -2.72 4.07
CA ALA A 56 1.85 -3.01 3.07
C ALA A 56 2.34 -4.45 3.20
N LYS A 57 2.16 -5.23 2.12
CA LYS A 57 2.68 -6.58 1.96
C LYS A 57 3.47 -6.64 0.65
N PRO A 58 4.80 -6.54 0.69
CA PRO A 58 5.62 -6.58 -0.52
C PRO A 58 5.54 -7.92 -1.26
N TRP A 59 5.17 -9.00 -0.55
CA TRP A 59 5.10 -10.34 -1.09
C TRP A 59 3.66 -10.86 -1.04
N SER A 60 3.08 -11.12 -2.22
CA SER A 60 1.77 -11.75 -2.31
C SER A 60 1.85 -13.21 -1.89
N PRO A 61 0.99 -13.69 -0.96
CA PRO A 61 0.97 -15.10 -0.56
C PRO A 61 0.42 -16.02 -1.67
N TYR A 62 -0.12 -15.45 -2.75
CA TYR A 62 -0.72 -16.18 -3.86
C TYR A 62 0.24 -16.38 -5.05
N ILE A 63 1.47 -15.90 -4.95
CA ILE A 63 2.51 -16.10 -5.97
C ILE A 63 3.51 -17.12 -5.44
N GLU A 64 3.78 -18.16 -6.22
CA GLU A 64 4.73 -19.21 -5.84
C GLU A 64 6.11 -18.62 -5.51
N GLY A 65 6.68 -19.02 -4.37
CA GLY A 65 7.97 -18.54 -3.88
C GLY A 65 7.92 -17.21 -3.11
N ASN A 66 6.77 -16.52 -3.09
CA ASN A 66 6.55 -15.34 -2.25
C ASN A 66 5.88 -15.66 -0.91
N ASP A 67 5.11 -16.75 -0.86
CA ASP A 67 4.37 -17.24 0.30
C ASP A 67 5.24 -17.44 1.55
N LYS A 68 6.54 -17.68 1.37
CA LYS A 68 7.51 -17.90 2.46
C LYS A 68 8.33 -16.66 2.82
N LYS A 69 8.19 -15.58 2.06
CA LYS A 69 8.98 -14.35 2.28
C LYS A 69 8.35 -13.52 3.39
N LYS A 70 9.21 -12.92 4.22
CA LYS A 70 8.78 -11.99 5.27
C LYS A 70 8.45 -10.64 4.65
N ASP A 71 7.40 -10.01 5.14
CA ASP A 71 7.04 -8.63 4.78
C ASP A 71 8.06 -7.61 5.30
N GLU A 72 8.89 -7.99 6.26
CA GLU A 72 9.93 -7.15 6.86
C GLU A 72 11.32 -7.57 6.32
N PRO A 73 12.26 -6.62 6.16
CA PRO A 73 13.63 -6.94 5.77
C PRO A 73 14.28 -7.95 6.73
N GLN A 74 15.16 -8.79 6.20
CA GLN A 74 16.01 -9.61 7.07
C GLN A 74 16.93 -8.68 7.87
N ALA A 75 17.00 -8.91 9.19
CA ALA A 75 17.98 -8.23 10.01
C ALA A 75 19.38 -8.53 9.46
N LYS A 76 20.19 -7.48 9.31
CA LYS A 76 21.61 -7.62 8.98
C LYS A 76 22.38 -8.16 10.18
#